data_AF-A0A453CJ70-F1
#
_entry.id   AF-A0A453CJ70-F1
#
_cell.length_a   1.000
_cell.length_b   1.000
_cell.length_c   1.000
_cell.angle_alpha   90.00
_cell.angle_beta   90.00
_cell.angle_gamma   90.00
#
_symmetry.space_group_name_H-M   'P 1'
#
loop_
_entity.id
_entity.type
_entity.pdbx_description
1 polymer ?
#
loop_
_entity_poly.entity_id
_entity_poly.type
_entity_poly.pdbx_seq_one_letter_code
_entity_poly.pdbx_strand_id
1 'polypeptide(L)'
;MYDDIAKNDLNPRPGVIINHPKGEDVYAGVPKDYTGKQVTAKNFFAVLLGNKTAVTGGSGKVINSKPKDHIFIYYADHGGPGVLGMPNRPYIYAGDFIKVLREKHASKSYSKMIIYVEACESGSIFEGLLPEDLNIYVTTASNAVENSWGAYCPGMKSSPPAEYDTCLGDIYSVSWMEDRYAPTVIYYAWHLICFLTSHKPASFLEFVKKVCLHGFIYLFLISCMTYISNTWYGYVWIIAQCSC
;
A
#
# COMPACT_ATOMS: atom_id res chain seq x y z
N MET A 1 -4.29 11.39 -4.08
CA MET A 1 -5.26 11.18 -5.16
C MET A 1 -5.18 12.35 -6.14
N TYR A 2 -4.62 12.21 -7.34
CA TYR A 2 -4.48 13.34 -8.28
C TYR A 2 -5.82 13.78 -8.89
N ASP A 3 -6.76 12.84 -9.03
CA ASP A 3 -8.14 13.05 -9.49
C ASP A 3 -8.32 13.40 -10.98
N ASP A 4 -7.51 12.79 -11.84
CA ASP A 4 -7.49 12.96 -13.31
C ASP A 4 -7.96 11.71 -14.09
N ILE A 5 -8.43 10.66 -13.39
CA ILE A 5 -8.85 9.39 -14.00
C ILE A 5 -10.35 9.36 -14.29
N ALA A 6 -11.19 9.73 -13.33
CA ALA A 6 -12.65 9.58 -13.47
C ALA A 6 -13.22 10.39 -14.65
N LYS A 7 -12.64 11.56 -14.95
CA LYS A 7 -13.06 12.44 -16.07
C LYS A 7 -12.04 12.48 -17.20
N ASN A 8 -11.13 11.50 -17.26
CA ASN A 8 -10.18 11.41 -18.35
C ASN A 8 -10.90 11.16 -19.67
N ASP A 9 -10.45 11.77 -20.76
CA ASP A 9 -11.02 11.54 -22.10
C ASP A 9 -10.84 10.09 -22.57
N LEU A 10 -9.83 9.38 -22.03
CA LEU A 10 -9.58 7.97 -22.28
C LEU A 10 -10.38 7.03 -21.36
N ASN A 11 -11.08 7.55 -20.35
CA ASN A 11 -11.88 6.69 -19.49
C ASN A 11 -13.16 6.26 -20.23
N PRO A 12 -13.33 4.96 -20.56
CA PRO A 12 -14.49 4.50 -21.32
C PRO A 12 -15.81 4.61 -20.54
N ARG A 13 -15.74 4.81 -19.22
CA ARG A 13 -16.90 4.99 -18.33
C ARG A 13 -16.73 6.28 -17.51
N PRO A 14 -17.01 7.46 -18.10
CA PRO A 14 -16.81 8.74 -17.42
C PRO A 14 -17.54 8.82 -16.08
N GLY A 15 -16.83 9.29 -15.05
CA GLY A 15 -17.29 9.41 -13.68
C GLY A 15 -17.14 8.14 -12.83
N VAL A 16 -16.71 7.02 -13.42
CA VAL A 16 -16.58 5.72 -12.75
C VAL A 16 -15.11 5.29 -12.72
N ILE A 17 -14.68 4.70 -11.60
CA ILE A 17 -13.41 3.98 -11.49
C ILE A 17 -13.71 2.60 -10.90
N ILE A 18 -13.19 1.54 -11.51
CA ILE A 18 -13.30 0.16 -11.01
C ILE A 18 -11.91 -0.36 -10.65
N ASN A 19 -11.82 -1.21 -9.61
CA ASN A 19 -10.57 -1.84 -9.15
C ASN A 19 -10.61 -3.38 -9.27
N HIS A 20 -11.57 -3.90 -10.05
CA HIS A 20 -11.74 -5.33 -10.33
C HIS A 20 -12.52 -5.47 -11.66
N PRO A 21 -12.28 -6.49 -12.52
CA PRO A 21 -12.93 -6.60 -13.83
C PRO A 21 -14.46 -6.65 -13.80
N LYS A 22 -15.01 -7.15 -12.69
CA LYS A 22 -16.46 -7.21 -12.41
C LYS A 22 -16.84 -6.39 -11.18
N GLY A 23 -15.98 -5.46 -10.79
CA GLY A 23 -16.18 -4.62 -9.61
C GLY A 23 -17.20 -3.51 -9.84
N GLU A 24 -17.71 -2.97 -8.74
CA GLU A 24 -18.55 -1.78 -8.73
C GLU A 24 -17.69 -0.50 -8.82
N ASP A 25 -18.36 0.64 -8.97
CA ASP A 25 -17.69 1.94 -8.88
C ASP A 25 -17.11 2.16 -7.47
N VAL A 26 -15.81 2.45 -7.40
CA VAL A 26 -15.11 2.80 -6.16
C VAL A 26 -14.76 4.28 -6.07
N TYR A 27 -15.15 5.09 -7.06
CA TYR A 27 -14.86 6.53 -7.09
C TYR A 27 -15.91 7.37 -6.36
N ALA A 28 -17.20 7.03 -6.51
CA ALA A 28 -18.28 7.75 -5.87
C ALA A 28 -18.10 7.82 -4.33
N GLY A 29 -18.28 9.02 -3.78
CA GLY A 29 -18.17 9.27 -2.34
C GLY A 29 -16.73 9.39 -1.81
N VAL A 30 -15.70 9.12 -2.60
CA VAL A 30 -14.30 9.27 -2.16
C VAL A 30 -13.96 10.74 -1.93
N PRO A 31 -13.59 11.17 -0.71
CA PRO A 31 -13.27 12.55 -0.39
C PRO A 31 -12.10 13.10 -1.21
N LYS A 32 -12.23 14.36 -1.66
CA LYS A 32 -11.19 15.08 -2.42
C LYS A 32 -10.42 16.03 -1.51
N ASP A 33 -9.72 15.48 -0.52
CA ASP A 33 -8.99 16.29 0.47
C ASP A 33 -7.78 17.01 -0.12
N TYR A 34 -7.01 16.31 -0.97
CA TYR A 34 -5.86 16.86 -1.69
C TYR A 34 -5.84 16.28 -3.09
N THR A 35 -6.08 17.12 -4.10
CA THR A 35 -6.12 16.73 -5.52
C THR A 35 -5.20 17.57 -6.40
N GLY A 36 -4.90 17.08 -7.60
CA GLY A 36 -4.02 17.72 -8.57
C GLY A 36 -2.70 18.17 -7.95
N LYS A 37 -2.40 19.46 -8.09
CA LYS A 37 -1.15 20.10 -7.60
C LYS A 37 -0.94 20.02 -6.08
N GLN A 38 -1.96 19.64 -5.31
CA GLN A 38 -1.87 19.54 -3.85
C GLN A 38 -1.34 18.18 -3.39
N VAL A 39 -1.28 17.19 -4.29
CA VAL A 39 -0.70 15.87 -4.02
C VAL A 39 0.82 16.00 -4.06
N THR A 40 1.41 16.42 -2.94
CA THR A 40 2.85 16.71 -2.79
C THR A 40 3.41 16.00 -1.56
N ALA A 41 4.70 15.65 -1.57
CA ALA A 41 5.37 15.07 -0.40
C ALA A 41 5.23 15.96 0.85
N LYS A 42 5.31 17.28 0.65
CA LYS A 42 5.11 18.28 1.72
C LYS A 42 3.74 18.14 2.39
N ASN A 43 2.66 18.11 1.60
CA ASN A 43 1.31 17.96 2.16
C ASN A 43 1.14 16.59 2.81
N PHE A 44 1.66 15.52 2.21
CA PHE A 44 1.63 14.17 2.80
C PHE A 44 2.25 14.15 4.20
N PHE A 45 3.47 14.70 4.36
CA PHE A 45 4.13 14.78 5.66
C PHE A 45 3.39 15.68 6.65
N ALA A 46 2.90 16.85 6.21
CA ALA A 46 2.13 17.75 7.07
C ALA A 46 0.83 17.11 7.58
N VAL A 47 0.15 16.36 6.72
CA VAL A 47 -1.07 15.59 7.06
C VAL A 47 -0.74 14.54 8.12
N LEU A 48 0.32 13.75 7.93
CA LEU A 48 0.73 12.71 8.87
C LEU A 48 1.09 13.29 10.25
N LEU A 49 1.79 14.42 10.27
CA LEU A 49 2.16 15.12 11.50
C LEU A 49 0.98 15.84 12.17
N GLY A 50 -0.20 15.91 11.53
CA GLY A 50 -1.33 16.67 12.07
C GLY A 50 -1.12 18.19 11.99
N ASN A 51 -0.17 18.67 11.19
CA ASN A 51 0.21 20.08 11.11
C ASN A 51 -0.61 20.82 10.04
N LYS A 52 -1.80 21.29 10.44
CA LYS A 52 -2.72 22.02 9.54
C LYS A 52 -2.11 23.29 8.93
N THR A 53 -1.23 23.98 9.64
CA THR A 53 -0.59 25.21 9.15
C THR A 53 0.51 24.96 8.12
N ALA A 54 1.08 23.75 8.07
CA ALA A 54 2.11 23.39 7.09
C ALA A 54 1.51 22.91 5.75
N VAL A 55 0.23 22.56 5.74
CA VAL A 55 -0.51 22.18 4.53
C VAL A 55 -0.68 23.39 3.61
N THR A 56 -0.54 23.17 2.30
CA THR A 56 -0.78 24.18 1.26
C THR A 56 -1.91 23.73 0.33
N GLY A 57 -3.01 24.48 0.30
CA GLY A 57 -4.22 24.12 -0.45
C GLY A 57 -5.00 22.94 0.17
N GLY A 58 -5.92 22.37 -0.60
CA GLY A 58 -6.74 21.23 -0.19
C GLY A 58 -7.80 21.58 0.86
N SER A 59 -8.41 20.55 1.42
CA SER A 59 -9.45 20.68 2.46
C SER A 59 -8.88 21.11 3.81
N GLY A 60 -7.56 21.00 4.00
CA GLY A 60 -6.89 21.21 5.28
C GLY A 60 -7.14 20.10 6.31
N LYS A 61 -7.71 18.97 5.88
CA LYS A 61 -7.85 17.78 6.74
C LYS A 61 -6.47 17.17 7.01
N VAL A 62 -6.19 16.90 8.28
CA VAL A 62 -4.91 16.31 8.74
C VAL A 62 -5.18 15.23 9.78
N ILE A 63 -4.17 14.40 10.08
CA ILE A 63 -4.26 13.37 11.13
C ILE A 63 -4.04 14.01 12.51
N ASN A 64 -5.07 14.69 13.01
CA ASN A 64 -5.11 15.29 14.35
C ASN A 64 -5.45 14.23 15.42
N SER A 65 -4.62 13.21 15.52
CA SER A 65 -4.81 12.02 16.35
C SER A 65 -4.32 12.21 17.80
N LYS A 66 -4.80 11.36 18.69
CA LYS A 66 -4.53 11.33 20.14
C LYS A 66 -3.75 10.06 20.52
N PRO A 67 -3.17 9.98 21.74
CA PRO A 67 -2.32 8.85 22.14
C PRO A 67 -2.97 7.46 22.09
N LYS A 68 -4.30 7.36 22.09
CA LYS A 68 -5.03 6.09 22.03
C LYS A 68 -5.51 5.73 20.62
N ASP A 69 -5.33 6.63 19.66
CA ASP A 69 -5.84 6.43 18.30
C ASP A 69 -4.94 5.48 17.52
N HIS A 70 -5.51 4.80 16.53
CA HIS A 70 -4.79 3.96 15.60
C HIS A 70 -4.76 4.63 14.22
N ILE A 71 -3.62 4.54 13.55
CA ILE A 71 -3.42 5.14 12.23
C ILE A 71 -3.19 4.03 11.21
N PHE A 72 -3.90 4.09 10.09
CA PHE A 72 -3.64 3.27 8.92
C PHE A 72 -3.20 4.18 7.76
N ILE A 73 -2.08 3.85 7.14
CA ILE A 73 -1.54 4.54 5.97
C ILE A 73 -1.46 3.52 4.84
N TYR A 74 -1.97 3.90 3.68
CA TYR A 74 -1.81 3.14 2.46
C TYR A 74 -1.27 4.07 1.37
N TYR A 75 -0.18 3.64 0.75
CA TYR A 75 0.46 4.30 -0.39
C TYR A 75 0.44 3.35 -1.58
N ALA A 76 0.11 3.86 -2.77
CA ALA A 76 0.14 3.10 -4.01
C ALA A 76 0.52 3.99 -5.18
N ASP A 77 1.69 3.74 -5.77
CA ASP A 77 2.23 4.41 -6.95
C ASP A 77 3.52 3.67 -7.36
N HIS A 78 4.28 4.23 -8.29
CA HIS A 78 5.65 3.84 -8.56
C HIS A 78 6.59 4.07 -7.36
N GLY A 79 7.66 3.30 -7.37
CA GLY A 79 8.77 3.38 -6.43
C GLY A 79 10.09 3.06 -7.12
N GLY A 80 11.16 3.26 -6.37
CA GLY A 80 12.51 2.86 -6.73
C GLY A 80 13.37 2.77 -5.47
N PRO A 81 14.66 2.43 -5.59
CA PRO A 81 15.55 2.31 -4.44
C PRO A 81 15.58 3.58 -3.57
N GLY A 82 14.97 3.50 -2.38
CA GLY A 82 14.90 4.59 -1.39
C GLY A 82 13.98 5.75 -1.74
N VAL A 83 13.08 5.61 -2.74
CA VAL A 83 12.20 6.69 -3.21
C VAL A 83 10.81 6.19 -3.58
N LEU A 84 9.79 6.97 -3.21
CA LEU A 84 8.40 6.78 -3.57
C LEU A 84 7.96 7.95 -4.48
N GLY A 85 7.30 7.62 -5.59
CA GLY A 85 6.74 8.58 -6.54
C GLY A 85 5.83 9.63 -5.91
N MET A 86 5.74 10.77 -6.57
CA MET A 86 4.71 11.78 -6.32
C MET A 86 4.36 12.42 -7.66
N PRO A 87 3.07 12.67 -7.94
CA PRO A 87 2.67 13.31 -9.20
C PRO A 87 3.15 14.76 -9.30
N ASN A 88 3.45 15.40 -8.16
CA ASN A 88 4.07 16.72 -8.11
C ASN A 88 5.38 16.62 -7.32
N ARG A 89 6.50 16.88 -7.99
CA ARG A 89 7.84 16.87 -7.37
C ARG A 89 7.96 17.89 -6.23
N PRO A 90 8.82 17.64 -5.22
CA PRO A 90 9.72 16.49 -5.11
C PRO A 90 9.02 15.17 -4.71
N TYR A 91 9.71 14.06 -4.94
CA TYR A 91 9.30 12.71 -4.52
C TYR A 91 9.47 12.52 -3.00
N ILE A 92 8.93 11.42 -2.47
CA ILE A 92 9.12 11.03 -1.07
C ILE A 92 10.41 10.20 -0.99
N TYR A 93 11.41 10.69 -0.27
CA TYR A 93 12.63 9.92 0.00
C TYR A 93 12.50 9.16 1.33
N ALA A 94 13.05 7.95 1.38
CA ALA A 94 12.97 7.06 2.54
C ALA A 94 13.45 7.75 3.83
N GLY A 95 14.59 8.43 3.79
CA GLY A 95 15.14 9.15 4.95
C GLY A 95 14.19 10.22 5.51
N ASP A 96 13.54 10.99 4.64
CA ASP A 96 12.56 12.01 5.05
C ASP A 96 11.32 11.36 5.64
N PHE A 97 10.83 10.28 5.03
CA PHE A 97 9.64 9.59 5.53
C PHE A 97 9.87 8.98 6.91
N ILE A 98 11.02 8.31 7.11
CA ILE A 98 11.40 7.74 8.40
C ILE A 98 11.57 8.83 9.46
N LYS A 99 12.14 9.99 9.10
CA LYS A 99 12.23 11.15 10.00
C LYS A 99 10.84 11.61 10.44
N VAL A 100 9.89 11.74 9.51
CA VAL A 100 8.51 12.12 9.81
C VAL A 100 7.82 11.10 10.72
N LEU A 101 8.05 9.80 10.52
CA LEU A 101 7.52 8.75 11.40
C LEU A 101 8.07 8.86 12.83
N ARG A 102 9.38 9.13 12.98
CA ARG A 102 10.00 9.38 14.28
C ARG A 102 9.42 10.62 14.97
N GLU A 103 9.22 11.70 14.23
CA GLU A 103 8.57 12.92 14.74
C GLU A 103 7.13 12.64 15.18
N LYS A 104 6.36 11.89 14.38
CA LYS A 104 5.00 11.47 14.72
C LYS A 104 4.99 10.63 16.00
N HIS A 105 5.93 9.69 16.16
CA HIS A 105 6.07 8.89 17.38
C HIS A 105 6.42 9.76 18.60
N ALA A 106 7.39 10.67 18.46
CA ALA A 106 7.83 11.56 19.53
C ALA A 106 6.70 12.48 20.05
N SER A 107 5.75 12.84 19.18
CA SER A 107 4.55 13.60 19.57
C SER A 107 3.55 12.81 20.43
N LYS A 108 3.74 11.49 20.58
CA LYS A 108 2.85 10.57 21.31
C LYS A 108 1.39 10.66 20.85
N SER A 109 1.17 10.95 19.58
CA SER A 109 -0.16 11.20 19.01
C SER A 109 -0.79 9.96 18.35
N TYR A 110 -0.33 8.76 18.66
CA TYR A 110 -0.97 7.50 18.28
C TYR A 110 -0.56 6.38 19.22
N SER A 111 -1.38 5.33 19.31
CA SER A 111 -1.06 4.10 20.03
C SER A 111 -0.35 3.09 19.14
N LYS A 112 -0.87 2.90 17.93
CA LYS A 112 -0.34 1.96 16.94
C LYS A 112 -0.54 2.48 15.52
N MET A 113 0.40 2.18 14.61
CA MET A 113 0.31 2.56 13.20
C MET A 113 0.56 1.36 12.30
N ILE A 114 -0.22 1.23 11.23
CA ILE A 114 -0.03 0.24 10.17
C ILE A 114 0.22 1.00 8.86
N ILE A 115 1.23 0.59 8.10
CA ILE A 115 1.60 1.19 6.82
C ILE A 115 1.69 0.11 5.75
N TYR A 116 0.87 0.22 4.72
CA TYR A 116 0.89 -0.64 3.53
C TYR A 116 1.44 0.17 2.36
N VAL A 117 2.45 -0.37 1.67
CA VAL A 117 3.10 0.32 0.54
C VAL A 117 3.11 -0.58 -0.69
N GLU A 118 2.32 -0.19 -1.68
CA GLU A 118 2.40 -0.69 -3.05
C GLU A 118 3.36 0.19 -3.86
N ALA A 119 4.52 -0.36 -4.18
CA ALA A 119 5.49 0.22 -5.12
C ALA A 119 6.58 -0.81 -5.47
N CYS A 120 7.24 -0.61 -6.63
CA CYS A 120 8.52 -1.27 -6.90
C CYS A 120 9.57 -0.89 -5.85
N GLU A 121 10.46 -1.83 -5.54
CA GLU A 121 11.51 -1.71 -4.52
C GLU A 121 11.00 -1.19 -3.15
N SER A 122 9.73 -1.41 -2.80
CA SER A 122 9.08 -0.77 -1.65
C SER A 122 9.71 -1.16 -0.30
N GLY A 123 10.33 -2.34 -0.20
CA GLY A 123 11.15 -2.73 0.96
C GLY A 123 12.30 -1.76 1.26
N SER A 124 12.87 -1.14 0.22
CA SER A 124 14.00 -0.20 0.35
C SER A 124 13.65 1.10 1.09
N ILE A 125 12.37 1.38 1.28
CA ILE A 125 11.89 2.54 2.04
C ILE A 125 12.11 2.35 3.55
N PHE A 126 12.14 1.10 4.02
CA PHE A 126 12.17 0.78 5.45
C PHE A 126 13.37 -0.05 5.86
N GLU A 127 13.92 -0.88 4.96
CA GLU A 127 15.03 -1.78 5.26
C GLU A 127 16.25 -1.04 5.82
N GLY A 128 16.67 -1.40 7.03
CA GLY A 128 17.78 -0.76 7.74
C GLY A 128 17.51 0.67 8.24
N LEU A 129 16.33 1.23 8.00
CA LEU A 129 15.99 2.62 8.35
C LEU A 129 14.91 2.74 9.44
N LEU A 130 13.88 1.88 9.40
CA LEU A 130 12.76 1.91 10.34
C LEU A 130 13.15 1.28 11.69
N PRO A 131 13.08 2.03 12.81
CA PRO A 131 13.30 1.45 14.14
C PRO A 131 12.16 0.55 14.59
N GLU A 132 12.50 -0.46 15.38
CA GLU A 132 11.54 -1.41 15.94
C GLU A 132 10.74 -0.86 17.13
N ASP A 133 11.09 0.30 17.69
CA ASP A 133 10.49 0.85 18.92
C ASP A 133 9.41 1.92 18.67
N LEU A 134 8.92 2.08 17.43
CA LEU A 134 7.96 3.13 17.07
C LEU A 134 6.47 2.71 17.15
N ASN A 135 6.15 1.46 17.49
CA ASN A 135 4.78 0.93 17.41
C ASN A 135 4.16 1.03 16.00
N ILE A 136 4.99 0.77 14.98
CA ILE A 136 4.63 0.80 13.56
C ILE A 136 4.82 -0.59 12.97
N TYR A 137 3.80 -1.08 12.26
CA TYR A 137 3.87 -2.29 11.45
C TYR A 137 3.80 -1.94 9.98
N VAL A 138 4.69 -2.54 9.19
CA VAL A 138 4.80 -2.25 7.76
C VAL A 138 4.75 -3.54 6.95
N THR A 139 4.00 -3.51 5.86
CA THR A 139 4.13 -4.47 4.76
C THR A 139 4.36 -3.72 3.46
N THR A 140 5.16 -4.32 2.59
CA THR A 140 5.52 -3.76 1.29
C THR A 140 5.17 -4.76 0.19
N ALA A 141 4.77 -4.24 -0.98
CA ALA A 141 4.43 -5.08 -2.13
C ALA A 141 5.62 -5.88 -2.66
N SER A 142 6.83 -5.38 -2.41
CA SER A 142 8.07 -5.96 -2.90
C SER A 142 9.23 -5.77 -1.89
N ASN A 143 10.29 -6.55 -2.04
CA ASN A 143 11.56 -6.36 -1.33
C ASN A 143 12.33 -5.12 -1.87
N ALA A 144 13.53 -4.86 -1.34
CA ALA A 144 14.29 -3.64 -1.68
C ALA A 144 14.89 -3.58 -3.10
N VAL A 145 14.83 -4.67 -3.88
CA VAL A 145 15.49 -4.78 -5.20
C VAL A 145 14.60 -5.37 -6.29
N GLU A 146 13.32 -5.62 -6.00
CA GLU A 146 12.38 -6.23 -6.95
C GLU A 146 11.19 -5.32 -7.26
N ASN A 147 10.66 -5.48 -8.48
CA ASN A 147 9.46 -4.80 -8.94
C ASN A 147 8.20 -5.31 -8.21
N SER A 148 7.21 -4.44 -8.06
CA SER A 148 5.83 -4.86 -7.85
C SER A 148 5.09 -5.02 -9.19
N TRP A 149 3.83 -5.47 -9.16
CA TRP A 149 3.12 -5.91 -10.36
C TRP A 149 1.68 -5.41 -10.40
N GLY A 150 1.28 -4.94 -11.59
CA GLY A 150 -0.12 -4.64 -11.90
C GLY A 150 -1.01 -5.88 -11.89
N ALA A 151 -2.27 -5.68 -11.54
CA ALA A 151 -3.35 -6.66 -11.59
C ALA A 151 -4.41 -6.25 -12.61
N TYR A 152 -5.10 -7.25 -13.15
CA TYR A 152 -6.24 -7.04 -14.05
C TYR A 152 -5.87 -6.22 -15.30
N CYS A 153 -4.78 -6.61 -15.96
CA CYS A 153 -4.29 -5.95 -17.17
C CYS A 153 -4.82 -6.59 -18.46
N PRO A 154 -4.94 -5.83 -19.57
CA PRO A 154 -5.30 -6.38 -20.88
C PRO A 154 -4.36 -7.52 -21.30
N GLY A 155 -4.94 -8.62 -21.78
CA GLY A 155 -4.20 -9.81 -22.20
C GLY A 155 -3.88 -10.81 -21.08
N MET A 156 -4.17 -10.49 -19.81
CA MET A 156 -4.08 -11.45 -18.70
C MET A 156 -5.35 -12.32 -18.60
N LYS A 157 -5.28 -13.45 -17.89
CA LYS A 157 -6.44 -14.34 -17.66
C LYS A 157 -7.63 -13.62 -17.02
N SER A 158 -7.36 -12.75 -16.05
CA SER A 158 -8.35 -11.88 -15.40
C SER A 158 -8.32 -10.47 -16.01
N SER A 159 -8.42 -10.39 -17.34
CA SER A 159 -8.40 -9.12 -18.07
C SER A 159 -9.56 -8.19 -17.65
N PRO A 160 -9.39 -6.86 -17.79
CA PRO A 160 -10.48 -5.93 -17.63
C PRO A 160 -11.50 -6.07 -18.77
N PRO A 161 -12.68 -5.43 -18.66
CA PRO A 161 -13.57 -5.24 -19.80
C PRO A 161 -12.80 -4.66 -21.00
N ALA A 162 -13.15 -5.09 -22.21
CA ALA A 162 -12.35 -4.82 -23.42
C ALA A 162 -12.22 -3.33 -23.77
N GLU A 163 -13.09 -2.48 -23.21
CA GLU A 163 -13.02 -1.02 -23.32
C GLU A 163 -11.88 -0.37 -22.52
N TYR A 164 -11.24 -1.09 -21.59
CA TYR A 164 -10.09 -0.61 -20.83
C TYR A 164 -8.78 -1.12 -21.45
N ASP A 165 -7.88 -0.21 -21.77
CA ASP A 165 -6.54 -0.46 -22.32
C ASP A 165 -5.41 -0.34 -21.25
N THR A 166 -5.78 -0.16 -19.98
CA THR A 166 -4.88 -0.10 -18.83
C THR A 166 -5.21 -1.18 -17.78
N CYS A 167 -4.29 -1.43 -16.85
CA CYS A 167 -4.52 -2.29 -15.68
C CYS A 167 -5.50 -1.62 -14.71
N LEU A 168 -6.34 -2.40 -14.03
CA LEU A 168 -7.33 -1.85 -13.08
C LEU A 168 -6.83 -1.74 -11.63
N GLY A 169 -5.73 -2.40 -11.28
CA GLY A 169 -5.17 -2.34 -9.94
C GLY A 169 -3.76 -2.94 -9.88
N ASP A 170 -3.30 -3.26 -8.69
CA ASP A 170 -1.98 -3.85 -8.42
C ASP A 170 -2.11 -5.11 -7.57
N ILE A 171 -1.26 -6.11 -7.79
CA ILE A 171 -1.42 -7.45 -7.21
C ILE A 171 -1.42 -7.39 -5.68
N TYR A 172 -0.45 -6.75 -5.05
CA TYR A 172 -0.42 -6.65 -3.58
C TYR A 172 -1.66 -5.90 -3.08
N SER A 173 -1.99 -4.79 -3.73
CA SER A 173 -3.12 -3.93 -3.40
C SER A 173 -4.47 -4.65 -3.46
N VAL A 174 -4.81 -5.30 -4.57
CA VAL A 174 -6.07 -6.03 -4.72
C VAL A 174 -6.12 -7.24 -3.78
N SER A 175 -4.98 -7.89 -3.52
CA SER A 175 -4.93 -9.07 -2.64
C SER A 175 -5.44 -8.75 -1.23
N TRP A 176 -4.93 -7.68 -0.60
CA TRP A 176 -5.36 -7.35 0.76
C TRP A 176 -6.73 -6.66 0.79
N MET A 177 -7.13 -5.96 -0.28
CA MET A 177 -8.45 -5.30 -0.34
C MET A 177 -9.58 -6.31 -0.55
N GLU A 178 -9.39 -7.30 -1.41
CA GLU A 178 -10.41 -8.30 -1.74
C GLU A 178 -10.58 -9.37 -0.65
N ASP A 179 -9.49 -9.76 0.02
CA ASP A 179 -9.53 -10.73 1.13
C ASP A 179 -10.45 -10.27 2.27
N ARG A 180 -10.69 -8.97 2.38
CA ARG A 180 -11.55 -8.38 3.42
C ARG A 180 -13.03 -8.68 3.19
N TYR A 181 -13.42 -9.01 1.96
CA TYR A 181 -14.79 -9.33 1.56
C TYR A 181 -15.04 -10.84 1.43
N ALA A 182 -13.98 -11.64 1.32
CA ALA A 182 -14.03 -13.09 1.33
C ALA A 182 -12.74 -13.63 1.98
N PRO A 183 -12.70 -13.84 3.31
CA PRO A 183 -11.51 -14.33 3.98
C PRO A 183 -11.21 -15.73 3.43
N THR A 184 -10.24 -15.81 2.54
CA THR A 184 -9.81 -17.10 1.98
C THR A 184 -8.66 -17.62 2.83
N VAL A 185 -8.51 -18.94 2.88
CA VAL A 185 -7.39 -19.65 3.54
C VAL A 185 -6.01 -19.15 3.07
N ILE A 186 -5.99 -18.43 1.94
CA ILE A 186 -4.85 -17.78 1.31
C ILE A 186 -4.20 -16.73 2.23
N TYR A 187 -4.94 -15.97 3.04
CA TYR A 187 -4.35 -14.95 3.93
C TYR A 187 -3.54 -15.55 5.08
N TYR A 188 -4.04 -16.62 5.71
CA TYR A 188 -3.27 -17.33 6.74
C TYR A 188 -2.03 -17.98 6.16
N ALA A 189 -2.13 -18.54 4.95
CA ALA A 189 -0.97 -19.08 4.25
C ALA A 189 0.01 -17.98 3.82
N TRP A 190 -0.46 -16.82 3.35
CA TRP A 190 0.37 -15.69 2.91
C TRP A 190 1.11 -15.07 4.09
N HIS A 191 0.42 -14.75 5.19
CA HIS A 191 1.06 -14.25 6.41
C HIS A 191 2.03 -15.29 7.00
N LEU A 192 1.68 -16.58 7.01
CA LEU A 192 2.57 -17.64 7.50
C LEU A 192 3.79 -17.81 6.59
N ILE A 193 3.64 -17.77 5.26
CA ILE A 193 4.75 -17.86 4.30
C ILE A 193 5.68 -16.67 4.48
N CYS A 194 5.16 -15.45 4.55
CA CYS A 194 5.97 -14.24 4.72
C CYS A 194 6.67 -14.21 6.08
N PHE A 195 5.99 -14.65 7.15
CA PHE A 195 6.57 -14.82 8.49
C PHE A 195 7.66 -15.90 8.54
N LEU A 196 7.47 -17.02 7.84
CA LEU A 196 8.46 -18.11 7.76
C LEU A 196 9.68 -17.74 6.91
N THR A 197 9.53 -16.89 5.89
CA THR A 197 10.65 -16.43 5.06
C THR A 197 11.50 -15.33 5.70
N SER A 198 10.97 -14.57 6.67
CA SER A 198 11.69 -13.47 7.34
C SER A 198 12.65 -13.91 8.45
N HIS A 199 12.58 -15.15 8.93
CA HIS A 199 13.52 -15.71 9.90
C HIS A 199 14.46 -16.74 9.26
N LYS A 200 15.65 -16.25 8.87
CA LYS A 200 16.92 -16.87 8.39
C LYS A 200 17.08 -18.40 8.15
N PRO A 201 18.04 -18.79 7.27
CA PRO A 201 17.92 -19.94 6.39
C PRO A 201 18.72 -21.16 6.85
N ALA A 202 18.06 -22.32 6.89
CA ALA A 202 18.65 -23.62 6.62
C ALA A 202 17.49 -24.60 6.46
N SER A 203 17.48 -25.40 5.38
CA SER A 203 16.47 -26.43 5.07
C SER A 203 15.11 -25.99 4.47
N PHE A 204 15.08 -24.96 3.61
CA PHE A 204 13.91 -24.70 2.75
C PHE A 204 13.54 -25.92 1.87
N LEU A 205 14.50 -26.81 1.58
CA LEU A 205 14.30 -27.97 0.71
C LEU A 205 13.57 -29.16 1.37
N GLU A 206 13.50 -29.23 2.71
CA GLU A 206 12.87 -30.36 3.41
C GLU A 206 11.39 -30.10 3.77
N PHE A 207 10.99 -28.83 3.93
CA PHE A 207 9.60 -28.46 4.20
C PHE A 207 8.69 -28.55 2.96
N VAL A 208 9.24 -28.32 1.77
CA VAL A 208 8.50 -28.39 0.49
C VAL A 208 7.95 -29.80 0.19
N LYS A 209 8.46 -30.85 0.84
CA LYS A 209 7.99 -32.24 0.62
C LYS A 209 6.70 -32.62 1.36
N LYS A 210 6.17 -31.81 2.29
CA LYS A 210 5.03 -32.22 3.14
C LYS A 210 3.73 -31.42 2.99
N VAL A 211 3.67 -30.36 2.19
CA VAL A 211 2.45 -29.52 2.05
C VAL A 211 1.85 -29.54 0.63
N CYS A 212 2.21 -30.52 -0.20
CA CYS A 212 1.43 -30.84 -1.40
C CYS A 212 0.33 -31.86 -1.07
N LEU A 213 -0.88 -31.39 -0.77
CA LEU A 213 -2.09 -32.18 -1.01
C LEU A 213 -3.23 -31.25 -1.43
N HIS A 214 -3.57 -31.40 -2.72
CA HIS A 214 -4.71 -30.85 -3.47
C HIS A 214 -4.54 -29.45 -4.07
N GLY A 215 -3.95 -29.45 -5.28
CA GLY A 215 -4.51 -28.77 -6.45
C GLY A 215 -4.21 -27.28 -6.62
N PHE A 216 -3.41 -26.97 -7.64
CA PHE A 216 -3.26 -25.64 -8.26
C PHE A 216 -2.63 -24.54 -7.38
N ILE A 217 -1.34 -24.69 -7.04
CA ILE A 217 -0.52 -23.53 -6.62
C ILE A 217 0.85 -23.66 -7.31
N TYR A 218 0.90 -23.20 -8.56
CA TYR A 218 2.14 -22.84 -9.26
C TYR A 218 1.88 -21.49 -9.90
N LEU A 219 2.12 -20.43 -9.14
CA LEU A 219 2.35 -19.02 -9.46
C LEU A 219 2.11 -18.27 -8.14
N PHE A 220 2.85 -17.20 -7.88
CA PHE A 220 2.83 -16.37 -6.65
C PHE A 220 3.79 -16.80 -5.53
N LEU A 221 5.09 -16.64 -5.79
CA LEU A 221 6.04 -16.20 -4.77
C LEU A 221 6.30 -14.70 -5.02
N ILE A 222 5.47 -13.83 -4.46
CA ILE A 222 5.80 -12.40 -4.30
C ILE A 222 6.33 -12.26 -2.87
N SER A 223 7.54 -11.73 -2.72
CA SER A 223 8.21 -11.63 -1.41
C SER A 223 7.63 -10.45 -0.62
N CYS A 224 6.71 -10.70 0.31
CA CYS A 224 6.25 -9.64 1.23
C CYS A 224 7.23 -9.55 2.40
N MET A 225 7.97 -8.44 2.49
CA MET A 225 8.77 -8.14 3.68
C MET A 225 7.88 -7.52 4.75
N THR A 226 7.88 -8.15 5.93
CA THR A 226 7.11 -7.67 7.09
C THR A 226 8.06 -7.09 8.12
N TYR A 227 7.79 -5.87 8.57
CA TYR A 227 8.54 -5.23 9.66
C TYR A 227 7.60 -5.06 10.86
N ILE A 228 7.95 -5.68 12.00
CA ILE A 228 7.10 -5.76 13.19
C ILE A 228 7.78 -5.12 14.38
N SER A 229 7.13 -4.14 15.01
CA SER A 229 7.56 -3.55 16.28
C SER A 229 6.98 -4.24 17.55
N ASN A 230 5.90 -5.04 17.45
CA ASN A 230 5.35 -6.00 18.46
C ASN A 230 3.97 -6.57 18.01
N THR A 231 3.43 -7.62 18.66
CA THR A 231 2.23 -8.42 18.25
C THR A 231 0.88 -7.68 18.10
N TRP A 232 0.05 -8.12 17.13
CA TRP A 232 -1.15 -7.43 16.64
C TRP A 232 -2.44 -8.27 16.68
N TYR A 233 -3.56 -7.60 16.98
CA TYR A 233 -4.94 -8.02 16.69
C TYR A 233 -5.74 -6.76 16.31
N GLY A 234 -6.40 -6.69 15.14
CA GLY A 234 -7.40 -5.65 14.85
C GLY A 234 -7.49 -5.11 13.40
N TYR A 235 -8.72 -4.73 13.03
CA TYR A 235 -9.28 -4.45 11.69
C TYR A 235 -8.84 -3.12 11.02
N VAL A 236 -8.86 -3.10 9.67
CA VAL A 236 -8.35 -2.02 8.77
C VAL A 236 -9.50 -1.21 8.11
N TRP A 237 -9.30 0.02 7.61
CA TRP A 237 -10.24 0.78 6.74
C TRP A 237 -9.45 1.54 5.64
N ILE A 238 -9.95 1.54 4.37
CA ILE A 238 -9.22 1.86 3.11
C ILE A 238 -9.46 3.30 2.61
N ILE A 239 -8.44 3.94 2.00
CA ILE A 239 -8.58 4.90 0.87
C ILE A 239 -7.43 4.65 -0.12
N ALA A 240 -7.75 4.39 -1.39
CA ALA A 240 -6.80 4.11 -2.49
C ALA A 240 -6.75 5.25 -3.53
N GLN A 241 -5.60 5.42 -4.22
CA GLN A 241 -5.58 5.75 -5.66
C GLN A 241 -4.23 5.36 -6.27
N CYS A 242 -4.27 4.51 -7.31
CA CYS A 242 -3.18 4.21 -8.24
C CYS A 242 -3.32 5.02 -9.54
N SER A 243 -2.22 5.23 -10.24
CA SER A 243 -2.20 5.55 -11.68
C SER A 243 -0.99 4.83 -12.29
N CYS A 244 -1.24 3.88 -13.18
CA CYS A 244 -0.34 3.48 -14.27
C CYS A 244 -0.93 4.03 -15.57
#